data_AF-A0A928XPG9-F1
#
_entry.id   AF-A0A928XPG9-F1
#
_cell.length_a   1.000
_cell.length_b   1.000
_cell.length_c   1.000
_cell.angle_alpha   90.00
_cell.angle_beta   90.00
_cell.angle_gamma   90.00
#
_symmetry.space_group_name_H-M   'P 1'
#
loop_
_entity.id
_entity.type
_entity.pdbx_description
1 polymer ?
#
loop_
_entity_poly.entity_id
_entity_poly.type
_entity_poly.pdbx_seq_one_letter_code
_entity_poly.pdbx_strand_id
1 'polypeptide(L)'
;MAQPTSRGIALGSVLGFSLAALAACAPATGDPHEDDPGTLQAVDQRVSLLNDAYCTIKVSGVGNRDTETDYLPHVIACENGGADLQALKAQAIAARSVAYYNMASQGSICDGQGCQVYSCNAKPSALHYQAVKETAQQYLSYGNMLTYGFYVAGDSQVVGPTCVDVGGSTTHYVTFNDGKSGTGVKQTKLGWVGPPGFGQNRGCMSQWGGRCLEQQGRDYLGILRFYYGSDIAITNAPGNCGVGTPPEPPPPAAAACGDGSCDSGSGEDCNTCPGDCGACPAPPSQPQPGASSECAGHCGQQAPSGCWCDASCAQFGDCCGDGSSCSACGNCGGSGSPPPAAQCGDGTCNGSETCGDCPGDCGSCPSGGGSGGSCSVASHQGNGENGESCTDPAESWRCVFLPSWGTWGSQVCRYGVWNTYHLNPKSCSACCGSYVSGCSAK
;
A
#
# COMPACT_ATOMS: atom_id res chain seq x y z
N MET A 1 75.82 -34.54 -39.25
CA MET A 1 75.02 -34.70 -38.01
C MET A 1 73.56 -34.47 -38.38
N ALA A 2 72.85 -35.37 -39.07
CA ALA A 2 72.70 -36.83 -38.93
C ALA A 2 71.91 -37.24 -37.66
N GLN A 3 70.59 -37.38 -37.83
CA GLN A 3 69.76 -38.44 -37.21
C GLN A 3 70.30 -39.83 -37.64
N PRO A 4 69.95 -41.01 -37.02
CA PRO A 4 68.62 -41.37 -36.49
C PRO A 4 68.56 -42.38 -35.29
N THR A 5 67.38 -42.99 -35.08
CA THR A 5 67.05 -44.26 -34.36
C THR A 5 66.89 -44.27 -32.82
N SER A 6 66.14 -45.19 -32.18
CA SER A 6 64.90 -45.95 -32.49
C SER A 6 64.49 -46.86 -31.28
N ARG A 7 63.23 -47.34 -31.23
CA ARG A 7 62.65 -48.42 -30.35
C ARG A 7 62.40 -48.08 -28.86
N GLY A 8 61.33 -48.57 -28.20
CA GLY A 8 60.13 -49.25 -28.70
C GLY A 8 59.16 -49.81 -27.62
N ILE A 9 57.86 -49.85 -27.94
CA ILE A 9 56.78 -50.81 -27.58
C ILE A 9 56.54 -51.23 -26.09
N ALA A 10 55.38 -50.83 -25.54
CA ALA A 10 54.39 -51.68 -24.83
C ALA A 10 53.09 -50.86 -24.58
N LEU A 11 52.00 -51.10 -25.31
CA LEU A 11 50.84 -51.97 -24.96
C LEU A 11 49.96 -51.47 -23.80
N GLY A 12 48.73 -51.05 -24.14
CA GLY A 12 47.74 -50.53 -23.19
C GLY A 12 46.44 -50.04 -23.84
N SER A 13 45.81 -50.87 -24.69
CA SER A 13 44.54 -50.54 -25.34
C SER A 13 43.36 -51.23 -24.64
N VAL A 14 42.37 -50.44 -24.19
CA VAL A 14 41.02 -50.95 -23.92
C VAL A 14 39.99 -49.99 -24.52
N LEU A 15 39.49 -50.37 -25.69
CA LEU A 15 38.24 -49.89 -26.27
C LEU A 15 37.39 -51.15 -26.50
N GLY A 16 36.21 -51.22 -25.89
CA GLY A 16 35.38 -52.42 -25.88
C GLY A 16 33.88 -52.08 -25.84
N PHE A 17 33.25 -52.06 -27.01
CA PHE A 17 31.80 -51.91 -27.19
C PHE A 17 31.04 -53.20 -26.82
N SER A 18 29.84 -53.05 -26.26
CA SER A 18 28.64 -53.93 -26.37
C SER A 18 27.52 -53.22 -25.58
N LEU A 19 26.42 -52.68 -26.12
CA LEU A 19 25.47 -53.08 -27.17
C LEU A 19 24.41 -54.12 -26.73
N ALA A 20 23.31 -53.59 -26.16
CA ALA A 20 21.89 -53.95 -26.32
C ALA A 20 21.34 -55.38 -26.09
N ALA A 21 20.38 -55.48 -25.15
CA ALA A 21 19.01 -55.99 -25.35
C ALA A 21 18.19 -55.79 -24.04
N LEU A 22 17.17 -54.91 -24.00
CA LEU A 22 15.76 -55.14 -24.38
C LEU A 22 14.98 -56.14 -23.49
N ALA A 23 14.22 -55.59 -22.54
CA ALA A 23 12.93 -56.12 -22.08
C ALA A 23 12.03 -54.93 -21.73
N ALA A 24 10.87 -54.81 -22.38
CA ALA A 24 9.97 -53.66 -22.26
C ALA A 24 8.52 -54.10 -21.95
N CYS A 25 7.89 -53.37 -21.03
CA CYS A 25 6.43 -53.23 -20.90
C CYS A 25 6.20 -51.99 -20.03
N ALA A 26 6.02 -50.81 -20.63
CA ALA A 26 4.70 -50.24 -20.99
C ALA A 26 4.29 -49.17 -19.93
N PRO A 27 3.52 -48.13 -20.31
CA PRO A 27 4.11 -46.79 -20.27
C PRO A 27 3.59 -45.87 -19.16
N ALA A 28 4.43 -44.93 -18.75
CA ALA A 28 4.04 -43.69 -18.09
C ALA A 28 4.49 -42.52 -18.96
N THR A 29 3.55 -41.87 -19.64
CA THR A 29 3.79 -40.61 -20.36
C THR A 29 3.91 -39.48 -19.33
N GLY A 30 5.09 -38.87 -19.27
CA GLY A 30 5.36 -37.71 -18.43
C GLY A 30 6.73 -37.17 -18.82
N ASP A 31 6.75 -36.14 -19.65
CA ASP A 31 7.97 -35.44 -20.02
C ASP A 31 8.64 -34.86 -18.76
N PRO A 32 9.98 -34.81 -18.69
CA PRO A 32 10.67 -34.12 -17.61
C PRO A 32 10.36 -32.62 -17.74
N HIS A 33 9.54 -32.10 -16.84
CA HIS A 33 9.33 -30.65 -16.71
C HIS A 33 10.69 -29.97 -16.49
N GLU A 34 10.98 -28.98 -17.33
CA GLU A 34 12.01 -27.99 -17.03
C GLU A 34 11.61 -27.27 -15.74
N ASP A 35 12.52 -27.20 -14.76
CA ASP A 35 12.27 -26.53 -13.48
C ASP A 35 12.18 -25.01 -13.69
N ASP A 36 10.96 -24.53 -13.99
CA ASP A 36 10.58 -23.11 -13.93
C ASP A 36 10.86 -22.59 -12.51
N PRO A 37 11.70 -21.54 -12.32
CA PRO A 37 12.01 -21.00 -11.01
C PRO A 37 10.71 -20.50 -10.36
N GLY A 38 10.26 -21.28 -9.37
CA GLY A 38 8.85 -21.38 -9.01
C GLY A 38 8.08 -20.07 -8.98
N THR A 39 7.00 -20.03 -9.76
CA THR A 39 5.87 -19.15 -9.48
C THR A 39 5.47 -19.35 -8.03
N LEU A 40 5.77 -18.35 -7.17
CA LEU A 40 5.35 -18.35 -5.77
C LEU A 40 3.85 -18.65 -5.73
N GLN A 41 3.46 -19.77 -5.11
CA GLN A 41 2.07 -20.19 -5.08
C GLN A 41 1.20 -19.07 -4.50
N ALA A 42 0.03 -18.87 -5.10
CA ALA A 42 -0.81 -17.69 -4.87
C ALA A 42 -1.25 -17.57 -3.40
N VAL A 43 -0.48 -16.83 -2.60
CA VAL A 43 -0.88 -16.36 -1.27
C VAL A 43 -1.74 -15.12 -1.42
N ASP A 44 -3.06 -15.33 -1.36
CA ASP A 44 -4.09 -14.27 -1.20
C ASP A 44 -3.97 -13.53 0.16
N GLN A 45 -2.97 -13.86 0.98
CA GLN A 45 -2.67 -13.16 2.22
C GLN A 45 -1.98 -11.82 1.94
N ARG A 46 -2.80 -10.77 1.92
CA ARG A 46 -2.32 -9.41 2.10
C ARG A 46 -1.91 -9.20 3.56
N VAL A 47 -0.60 -9.28 3.82
CA VAL A 47 -0.01 -9.00 5.13
C VAL A 47 -0.17 -7.50 5.43
N SER A 48 -0.86 -7.18 6.52
CA SER A 48 -1.02 -5.82 7.04
C SER A 48 0.30 -5.29 7.64
N LEU A 49 0.31 -4.04 8.13
CA LEU A 49 1.34 -3.61 9.06
C LEU A 49 1.45 -4.58 10.26
N LEU A 50 2.66 -4.72 10.80
CA LEU A 50 2.93 -5.59 11.94
C LEU A 50 2.49 -4.94 13.26
N ASN A 51 1.91 -5.75 14.15
CA ASN A 51 1.62 -5.34 15.53
C ASN A 51 2.88 -5.37 16.43
N ASP A 52 3.90 -6.16 16.06
CA ASP A 52 5.16 -6.31 16.80
C ASP A 52 6.27 -6.81 15.85
N ALA A 53 7.53 -6.55 16.17
CA ALA A 53 8.67 -6.97 15.38
C ALA A 53 8.99 -8.46 15.55
N TYR A 54 9.31 -9.16 14.45
CA TYR A 54 9.87 -10.50 14.54
C TYR A 54 11.35 -10.43 14.92
N CYS A 55 11.66 -10.35 16.22
CA CYS A 55 13.03 -10.36 16.74
C CYS A 55 13.72 -11.73 16.63
N THR A 56 13.00 -12.76 16.19
CA THR A 56 13.55 -14.07 15.86
C THR A 56 12.93 -14.57 14.57
N ILE A 57 13.77 -14.88 13.58
CA ILE A 57 13.35 -15.52 12.32
C ILE A 57 13.51 -17.02 12.46
N LYS A 58 12.47 -17.78 12.08
CA LYS A 58 12.54 -19.24 11.97
C LYS A 58 12.94 -19.61 10.53
N VAL A 59 14.19 -20.00 10.35
CA VAL A 59 14.73 -20.42 9.05
C VAL A 59 14.51 -21.93 8.87
N SER A 60 13.89 -22.31 7.76
CA SER A 60 13.54 -23.71 7.47
C SER A 60 14.80 -24.58 7.34
N GLY A 61 14.82 -25.72 8.03
CA GLY A 61 16.00 -26.61 8.09
C GLY A 61 17.15 -26.13 9.01
N VAL A 62 17.12 -24.88 9.48
CA VAL A 62 18.23 -24.22 10.21
C VAL A 62 17.83 -23.87 11.65
N GLY A 63 16.55 -23.54 11.87
CA GLY A 63 15.97 -23.20 13.18
C GLY A 63 15.84 -21.69 13.43
N ASN A 64 15.63 -21.34 14.70
CA ASN A 64 15.45 -19.95 15.12
C ASN A 64 16.78 -19.19 15.12
N ARG A 65 16.79 -17.96 14.58
CA ARG A 65 17.94 -17.05 14.53
C ARG A 65 17.52 -15.66 14.98
N ASP A 66 18.41 -14.96 15.68
CA ASP A 66 18.18 -13.56 16.04
C ASP A 66 18.13 -12.70 14.78
N THR A 67 17.12 -11.83 14.65
CA THR A 67 16.87 -11.14 13.39
C THR A 67 17.97 -10.13 13.04
N GLU A 68 18.40 -9.34 14.02
CA GLU A 68 19.22 -8.14 13.81
C GLU A 68 20.71 -8.40 14.03
N THR A 69 21.07 -9.45 14.77
CA THR A 69 22.46 -9.81 15.10
C THR A 69 22.95 -11.13 14.49
N ASP A 70 22.07 -11.91 13.84
CA ASP A 70 22.45 -13.15 13.15
C ASP A 70 21.86 -13.23 11.73
N TYR A 71 20.53 -13.30 11.61
CA TYR A 71 19.84 -13.58 10.35
C TYR A 71 20.15 -12.54 9.25
N LEU A 72 19.81 -11.27 9.50
CA LEU A 72 19.97 -10.23 8.47
C LEU A 72 21.43 -9.99 8.09
N PRO A 73 22.42 -9.92 9.03
CA PRO A 73 23.82 -9.76 8.65
C PRO A 73 24.33 -10.87 7.73
N HIS A 74 23.92 -12.12 7.94
CA HIS A 74 24.25 -13.24 7.04
C HIS A 74 23.56 -13.09 5.68
N VAL A 75 22.25 -12.82 5.64
CA VAL A 75 21.53 -12.62 4.37
C VAL A 75 22.17 -11.52 3.54
N ILE A 76 22.41 -10.32 4.09
CA ILE A 76 22.98 -9.23 3.28
C ILE A 76 24.44 -9.49 2.86
N ALA A 77 25.19 -10.29 3.62
CA ALA A 77 26.54 -10.76 3.23
C ALA A 77 26.50 -11.81 2.11
N CYS A 78 25.50 -12.68 2.09
CA CYS A 78 25.27 -13.66 1.02
C CYS A 78 24.79 -13.00 -0.27
N GLU A 79 23.87 -12.04 -0.16
CA GLU A 79 23.18 -11.41 -1.28
C GLU A 79 24.01 -10.29 -1.92
N ASN A 80 24.58 -9.37 -1.14
CA ASN A 80 25.24 -8.18 -1.67
C ASN A 80 26.55 -7.84 -0.93
N GLY A 81 27.28 -8.84 -0.43
CA GLY A 81 28.31 -8.66 0.60
C GLY A 81 29.60 -7.89 0.26
N GLY A 82 29.66 -7.26 -0.92
CA GLY A 82 30.71 -6.33 -1.32
C GLY A 82 30.17 -4.94 -1.71
N ALA A 83 28.95 -4.61 -1.28
CA ALA A 83 28.37 -3.29 -1.43
C ALA A 83 28.84 -2.33 -0.33
N ASP A 84 28.72 -1.04 -0.61
CA ASP A 84 28.94 0.03 0.35
C ASP A 84 27.71 0.20 1.28
N LEU A 85 27.79 1.11 2.24
CA LEU A 85 26.90 1.13 3.41
C LEU A 85 25.43 1.41 3.06
N GLN A 86 25.14 2.32 2.14
CA GLN A 86 23.76 2.71 1.79
C GLN A 86 23.05 1.61 1.01
N ALA A 87 23.74 0.95 0.07
CA ALA A 87 23.22 -0.20 -0.64
C ALA A 87 23.03 -1.40 0.30
N LEU A 88 23.92 -1.63 1.28
CA LEU A 88 23.72 -2.64 2.33
C LEU A 88 22.54 -2.31 3.26
N LYS A 89 22.29 -1.03 3.59
CA LYS A 89 21.11 -0.59 4.36
C LYS A 89 19.81 -0.83 3.60
N ALA A 90 19.76 -0.45 2.31
CA ALA A 90 18.62 -0.72 1.45
C ALA A 90 18.36 -2.23 1.33
N GLN A 91 19.42 -3.03 1.16
CA GLN A 91 19.35 -4.49 1.16
C GLN A 91 18.85 -5.04 2.50
N ALA A 92 19.26 -4.50 3.64
CA ALA A 92 18.79 -4.92 4.96
C ALA A 92 17.29 -4.66 5.16
N ILE A 93 16.78 -3.51 4.74
CA ILE A 93 15.35 -3.16 4.83
C ILE A 93 14.50 -4.03 3.90
N ALA A 94 14.92 -4.19 2.64
CA ALA A 94 14.25 -5.09 1.70
C ALA A 94 14.24 -6.53 2.24
N ALA A 95 15.39 -7.01 2.75
CA ALA A 95 15.52 -8.34 3.32
C ALA A 95 14.68 -8.55 4.58
N ARG A 96 14.63 -7.56 5.49
CA ARG A 96 13.77 -7.60 6.69
C ARG A 96 12.29 -7.65 6.30
N SER A 97 11.90 -6.93 5.25
CA SER A 97 10.53 -6.95 4.73
C SER A 97 10.14 -8.35 4.22
N VAL A 98 11.03 -9.02 3.49
CA VAL A 98 10.83 -10.42 3.05
C VAL A 98 10.74 -11.38 4.24
N ALA A 99 11.65 -11.26 5.21
CA ALA A 99 11.64 -12.09 6.42
C ALA A 99 10.34 -11.90 7.22
N TYR A 100 9.92 -10.66 7.45
CA TYR A 100 8.69 -10.31 8.16
C TYR A 100 7.44 -10.77 7.43
N TYR A 101 7.37 -10.64 6.09
CA TYR A 101 6.26 -11.17 5.30
C TYR A 101 6.12 -12.69 5.48
N ASN A 102 7.22 -13.43 5.38
CA ASN A 102 7.22 -14.89 5.53
C ASN A 102 6.90 -15.33 6.97
N MET A 103 7.41 -14.62 7.99
CA MET A 103 7.05 -14.88 9.39
C MET A 103 5.56 -14.60 9.66
N ALA A 104 4.98 -13.56 9.07
CA ALA A 104 3.56 -13.22 9.24
C ALA A 104 2.60 -14.15 8.48
N SER A 105 2.98 -14.63 7.30
CA SER A 105 2.14 -15.49 6.45
C SER A 105 2.31 -16.99 6.74
N GLN A 106 3.53 -17.44 7.03
CA GLN A 106 3.91 -18.86 7.11
C GLN A 106 4.56 -19.25 8.45
N GLY A 107 4.92 -18.29 9.31
CA GLY A 107 5.61 -18.55 10.58
C GLY A 107 7.06 -19.03 10.44
N SER A 108 7.60 -19.04 9.22
CA SER A 108 8.99 -19.38 8.89
C SER A 108 9.34 -18.94 7.47
N ILE A 109 10.64 -18.81 7.18
CA ILE A 109 11.16 -18.51 5.84
C ILE A 109 11.99 -19.68 5.30
N CYS A 110 12.08 -19.84 3.98
CA CYS A 110 12.97 -20.81 3.34
C CYS A 110 14.41 -20.27 3.19
N ASP A 111 15.39 -21.16 3.07
CA ASP A 111 16.79 -20.79 2.83
C ASP A 111 17.17 -21.20 1.39
N GLY A 112 17.42 -20.21 0.53
CA GLY A 112 17.68 -20.42 -0.90
C GLY A 112 16.96 -19.41 -1.81
N GLN A 113 17.13 -19.59 -3.12
CA GLN A 113 16.72 -18.64 -4.15
C GLN A 113 15.20 -18.36 -4.22
N GLY A 114 14.36 -19.22 -3.65
CA GLY A 114 12.91 -19.00 -3.56
C GLY A 114 12.48 -18.00 -2.46
N CYS A 115 13.37 -17.71 -1.50
CA CYS A 115 13.14 -16.71 -0.46
C CYS A 115 14.36 -15.79 -0.36
N GLN A 116 15.36 -16.17 0.44
CA GLN A 116 16.60 -15.44 0.70
C GLN A 116 17.70 -16.45 1.03
N VAL A 117 18.95 -16.16 0.70
CA VAL A 117 20.07 -17.05 1.06
C VAL A 117 20.66 -16.65 2.42
N TYR A 118 20.52 -17.52 3.43
CA TYR A 118 21.14 -17.35 4.76
C TYR A 118 22.39 -18.24 4.91
N SER A 119 22.32 -19.52 4.57
CA SER A 119 23.42 -20.48 4.83
C SER A 119 24.51 -20.49 3.74
N CYS A 120 24.91 -19.33 3.21
CA CYS A 120 26.06 -19.27 2.31
C CYS A 120 27.40 -19.35 3.07
N ASN A 121 28.51 -19.54 2.34
CA ASN A 121 29.85 -19.60 2.93
C ASN A 121 30.46 -18.23 3.30
N ALA A 122 29.77 -17.11 3.03
CA ALA A 122 30.25 -15.77 3.37
C ALA A 122 30.08 -15.50 4.88
N LYS A 123 31.03 -14.76 5.46
CA LYS A 123 30.96 -14.32 6.86
C LYS A 123 30.65 -12.83 6.92
N PRO A 124 29.65 -12.37 7.69
CA PRO A 124 29.34 -10.95 7.83
C PRO A 124 30.55 -10.17 8.36
N SER A 125 30.96 -9.14 7.60
CA SER A 125 31.90 -8.13 8.07
C SER A 125 31.21 -7.10 8.97
N ALA A 126 32.00 -6.27 9.66
CA ALA A 126 31.48 -5.17 10.51
C ALA A 126 30.50 -4.23 9.77
N LEU A 127 30.68 -4.03 8.47
CA LEU A 127 29.81 -3.17 7.64
C LEU A 127 28.38 -3.75 7.51
N HIS A 128 28.24 -5.08 7.49
CA HIS A 128 26.94 -5.74 7.43
C HIS A 128 26.18 -5.58 8.75
N TYR A 129 26.86 -5.82 9.88
CA TYR A 129 26.28 -5.56 11.21
C TYR A 129 25.92 -4.07 11.39
N GLN A 130 26.73 -3.16 10.86
CA GLN A 130 26.44 -1.72 10.87
C GLN A 130 25.19 -1.38 10.06
N ALA A 131 25.08 -1.87 8.82
CA ALA A 131 23.93 -1.63 7.95
C ALA A 131 22.61 -2.14 8.55
N VAL A 132 22.63 -3.34 9.14
CA VAL A 132 21.47 -3.93 9.81
C VAL A 132 21.11 -3.13 11.06
N LYS A 133 22.09 -2.84 11.94
CA LYS A 133 21.87 -2.06 13.18
C LYS A 133 21.33 -0.66 12.91
N GLU A 134 21.86 0.05 11.92
CA GLU A 134 21.41 1.40 11.56
C GLU A 134 20.05 1.42 10.83
N THR A 135 19.50 0.25 10.51
CA THR A 135 18.14 0.08 9.94
C THR A 135 17.28 -0.88 10.75
N ALA A 136 17.65 -1.17 12.00
CA ALA A 136 16.96 -2.17 12.82
C ALA A 136 15.45 -1.92 12.89
N GLN A 137 14.66 -2.99 12.79
CA GLN A 137 13.20 -2.98 12.73
C GLN A 137 12.55 -2.21 11.55
N GLN A 138 13.30 -1.55 10.66
CA GLN A 138 12.76 -0.87 9.47
C GLN A 138 12.37 -1.85 8.35
N TYR A 139 11.16 -1.71 7.82
CA TYR A 139 10.63 -2.50 6.70
C TYR A 139 9.84 -1.64 5.71
N LEU A 140 9.60 -2.16 4.51
CA LEU A 140 8.85 -1.49 3.45
C LEU A 140 7.34 -1.65 3.66
N SER A 141 6.60 -0.55 3.51
CA SER A 141 5.13 -0.56 3.57
C SER A 141 4.50 0.37 2.53
N TYR A 142 3.23 0.13 2.23
CA TYR A 142 2.42 1.00 1.39
C TYR A 142 0.99 1.10 1.95
N GLY A 143 0.62 2.26 2.48
CA GLY A 143 -0.59 2.40 3.30
C GLY A 143 -0.53 1.44 4.51
N ASN A 144 -1.62 0.71 4.76
CA ASN A 144 -1.74 -0.19 5.91
C ASN A 144 -1.19 -1.62 5.63
N MET A 145 -0.16 -1.72 4.80
CA MET A 145 0.25 -2.97 4.16
C MET A 145 1.76 -3.18 4.20
N LEU A 146 2.21 -4.38 4.57
CA LEU A 146 3.62 -4.76 4.45
C LEU A 146 3.94 -5.07 2.99
N THR A 147 4.94 -4.38 2.45
CA THR A 147 5.44 -4.54 1.08
C THR A 147 6.51 -5.62 1.03
N TYR A 148 6.38 -6.58 0.12
CA TYR A 148 7.41 -7.59 -0.10
C TYR A 148 8.60 -6.95 -0.83
N GLY A 149 9.76 -6.91 -0.16
CA GLY A 149 10.98 -6.31 -0.70
C GLY A 149 11.70 -7.20 -1.70
N PHE A 150 11.12 -7.41 -2.89
CA PHE A 150 11.76 -8.18 -3.95
C PHE A 150 13.11 -7.56 -4.34
N TYR A 151 14.16 -8.38 -4.41
CA TYR A 151 15.44 -7.97 -4.95
C TYR A 151 16.06 -9.10 -5.78
N VAL A 152 16.94 -8.74 -6.71
CA VAL A 152 17.71 -9.66 -7.55
C VAL A 152 19.10 -9.09 -7.80
N ALA A 153 20.01 -9.91 -8.34
CA ALA A 153 21.35 -9.46 -8.72
C ALA A 153 21.32 -8.23 -9.66
N GLY A 154 20.51 -8.31 -10.72
CA GLY A 154 20.47 -7.28 -11.75
C GLY A 154 21.68 -7.33 -12.68
N ASP A 155 22.13 -6.16 -13.12
CA ASP A 155 23.20 -5.97 -14.11
C ASP A 155 24.56 -5.65 -13.47
N SER A 156 25.50 -6.60 -13.52
CA SER A 156 26.86 -6.40 -13.03
C SER A 156 27.71 -5.40 -13.84
N GLN A 157 27.19 -4.92 -14.97
CA GLN A 157 27.82 -3.92 -15.84
C GLN A 157 27.08 -2.57 -15.80
N VAL A 158 26.10 -2.39 -14.89
CA VAL A 158 25.38 -1.12 -14.71
C VAL A 158 26.34 0.03 -14.37
N VAL A 159 26.08 1.19 -14.97
CA VAL A 159 26.90 2.40 -14.82
C VAL A 159 26.04 3.64 -14.59
N GLY A 160 26.63 4.66 -13.95
CA GLY A 160 26.01 5.96 -13.75
C GLY A 160 25.89 6.78 -15.04
N PRO A 161 25.13 7.90 -15.01
CA PRO A 161 24.47 8.46 -13.83
C PRO A 161 23.08 7.88 -13.56
N THR A 162 22.47 7.18 -14.51
CA THR A 162 21.07 6.70 -14.39
C THR A 162 20.92 5.42 -13.59
N CYS A 163 21.97 4.58 -13.54
CA CYS A 163 21.97 3.30 -12.82
C CYS A 163 20.80 2.37 -13.17
N VAL A 164 20.41 2.40 -14.46
CA VAL A 164 19.37 1.54 -15.03
C VAL A 164 20.02 0.31 -15.65
N ASP A 165 19.71 -0.87 -15.13
CA ASP A 165 20.14 -2.17 -15.65
C ASP A 165 19.72 -2.37 -17.12
N VAL A 166 20.65 -2.85 -17.96
CA VAL A 166 20.42 -3.09 -19.39
C VAL A 166 20.78 -4.51 -19.85
N GLY A 167 21.53 -5.29 -19.06
CA GLY A 167 21.91 -6.66 -19.36
C GLY A 167 22.01 -7.56 -18.12
N GLY A 168 22.03 -8.88 -18.30
CA GLY A 168 22.07 -9.85 -17.19
C GLY A 168 20.76 -10.64 -17.01
N SER A 169 20.85 -11.78 -16.33
CA SER A 169 19.80 -12.82 -16.34
C SER A 169 18.60 -12.56 -15.44
N THR A 170 18.60 -11.49 -14.64
CA THR A 170 17.53 -11.16 -13.68
C THR A 170 16.92 -9.78 -13.88
N THR A 171 17.43 -8.99 -14.82
CA THR A 171 17.02 -7.59 -15.05
C THR A 171 15.57 -7.45 -15.52
N HIS A 172 14.99 -8.50 -16.12
CA HIS A 172 13.57 -8.52 -16.50
C HIS A 172 12.61 -8.52 -15.31
N TYR A 173 13.10 -8.77 -14.09
CA TYR A 173 12.37 -8.58 -12.84
C TYR A 173 12.54 -7.18 -12.24
N VAL A 174 13.66 -6.49 -12.51
CA VAL A 174 13.99 -5.17 -11.93
C VAL A 174 13.01 -4.09 -12.41
N THR A 175 12.69 -3.13 -11.54
CA THR A 175 11.75 -2.04 -11.83
C THR A 175 12.30 -0.67 -11.47
N PHE A 176 12.28 0.24 -12.44
CA PHE A 176 12.73 1.62 -12.27
C PHE A 176 11.52 2.50 -12.00
N ASN A 177 11.38 2.95 -10.75
CA ASN A 177 10.22 3.66 -10.19
C ASN A 177 10.60 5.02 -9.56
N ASP A 178 11.79 5.54 -9.85
CA ASP A 178 12.20 6.90 -9.47
C ASP A 178 11.16 7.93 -9.91
N GLY A 179 10.78 8.84 -9.00
CA GLY A 179 9.72 9.82 -9.20
C GLY A 179 8.28 9.28 -9.31
N LYS A 180 8.04 7.95 -9.32
CA LYS A 180 6.70 7.37 -9.52
C LYS A 180 6.00 7.09 -8.20
N SER A 181 4.71 7.41 -8.16
CA SER A 181 3.82 7.15 -7.03
C SER A 181 2.45 6.62 -7.47
N GLY A 182 1.68 6.10 -6.50
CA GLY A 182 0.36 5.54 -6.73
C GLY A 182 0.38 4.49 -7.86
N THR A 183 -0.69 4.38 -8.63
CA THR A 183 -0.81 3.43 -9.75
C THR A 183 0.21 3.64 -10.88
N GLY A 184 1.05 4.69 -10.84
CA GLY A 184 2.18 4.87 -11.76
C GLY A 184 3.37 3.95 -11.48
N VAL A 185 3.43 3.32 -10.30
CA VAL A 185 4.53 2.43 -9.90
C VAL A 185 4.45 1.10 -10.64
N LYS A 186 5.54 0.74 -11.31
CA LYS A 186 5.66 -0.53 -12.04
C LYS A 186 5.97 -1.65 -11.05
N GLN A 187 5.02 -2.57 -10.90
CA GLN A 187 5.20 -3.81 -10.15
C GLN A 187 6.23 -4.73 -10.83
N THR A 188 6.93 -5.56 -10.06
CA THR A 188 7.77 -6.62 -10.65
C THR A 188 6.92 -7.80 -11.11
N LYS A 189 7.44 -8.61 -12.03
CA LYS A 189 6.82 -9.89 -12.41
C LYS A 189 7.02 -11.00 -11.36
N LEU A 190 7.83 -10.77 -10.34
CA LEU A 190 7.94 -11.67 -9.19
C LEU A 190 6.72 -11.51 -8.28
N GLY A 191 6.19 -12.63 -7.78
CA GLY A 191 4.97 -12.62 -6.98
C GLY A 191 3.73 -12.15 -7.77
N TRP A 192 2.80 -11.54 -7.06
CA TRP A 192 1.45 -11.27 -7.54
C TRP A 192 1.30 -9.82 -8.07
N VAL A 193 0.56 -9.60 -9.17
CA VAL A 193 0.45 -8.33 -9.91
C VAL A 193 -1.02 -7.94 -10.16
N GLY A 194 -1.37 -6.67 -9.95
CA GLY A 194 -2.71 -6.09 -10.16
C GLY A 194 -3.37 -5.50 -8.89
N PRO A 195 -4.71 -5.40 -8.84
CA PRO A 195 -5.47 -5.23 -7.60
C PRO A 195 -5.90 -6.61 -7.04
N PRO A 196 -5.53 -6.98 -5.80
CA PRO A 196 -5.31 -6.05 -4.70
C PRO A 196 -3.88 -6.00 -4.12
N GLY A 197 -2.95 -6.84 -4.60
CA GLY A 197 -1.55 -6.87 -4.16
C GLY A 197 -0.67 -5.72 -4.67
N PHE A 198 -1.27 -4.63 -5.16
CA PHE A 198 -0.56 -3.40 -5.55
C PHE A 198 0.32 -2.85 -4.42
N GLY A 199 -0.10 -2.99 -3.16
CA GLY A 199 0.72 -2.63 -2.00
C GLY A 199 1.78 -3.66 -1.62
N GLN A 200 1.53 -4.97 -1.79
CA GLN A 200 2.56 -6.00 -1.54
C GLN A 200 3.70 -5.94 -2.56
N ASN A 201 3.38 -5.82 -3.84
CA ASN A 201 4.36 -5.84 -4.93
C ASN A 201 4.50 -4.44 -5.50
N ARG A 202 5.54 -3.74 -5.06
CA ARG A 202 5.83 -2.35 -5.42
C ARG A 202 7.00 -2.20 -6.39
N GLY A 203 7.59 -3.32 -6.83
CA GLY A 203 8.79 -3.34 -7.65
C GLY A 203 9.82 -4.37 -7.17
N CYS A 204 10.99 -4.37 -7.80
CA CYS A 204 12.13 -5.21 -7.45
C CYS A 204 13.44 -4.42 -7.56
N MET A 205 14.26 -4.48 -6.51
CA MET A 205 15.57 -3.82 -6.44
C MET A 205 16.67 -4.61 -7.15
N SER A 206 17.57 -3.90 -7.83
CA SER A 206 18.83 -4.45 -8.35
C SER A 206 19.94 -4.30 -7.31
N GLN A 207 20.64 -5.38 -6.97
CA GLN A 207 21.78 -5.36 -6.05
C GLN A 207 22.95 -4.54 -6.63
N TRP A 208 23.25 -4.70 -7.92
CA TRP A 208 24.28 -3.93 -8.61
C TRP A 208 23.84 -2.48 -8.88
N GLY A 209 22.60 -2.27 -9.32
CA GLY A 209 22.06 -0.93 -9.53
C GLY A 209 22.00 -0.12 -8.24
N GLY A 210 21.69 -0.74 -7.10
CA GLY A 210 21.76 -0.12 -5.77
C GLY A 210 23.17 0.40 -5.43
N ARG A 211 24.22 -0.36 -5.75
CA ARG A 211 25.62 0.10 -5.58
C ARG A 211 25.94 1.28 -6.50
N CYS A 212 25.49 1.23 -7.75
CA CYS A 212 25.68 2.34 -8.69
C CYS A 212 25.05 3.63 -8.16
N LEU A 213 23.82 3.56 -7.62
CA LEU A 213 23.12 4.70 -7.04
C LEU A 213 23.85 5.28 -5.82
N GLU A 214 24.39 4.43 -4.93
CA GLU A 214 25.26 4.89 -3.83
C GLU A 214 26.52 5.59 -4.34
N GLN A 215 27.15 5.07 -5.40
CA GLN A 215 28.29 5.73 -6.06
C GLN A 215 27.91 7.07 -6.73
N GLN A 216 26.63 7.29 -7.06
CA GLN A 216 26.11 8.61 -7.46
C GLN A 216 25.68 9.48 -6.25
N GLY A 217 25.95 9.03 -5.03
CA GLY A 217 25.66 9.77 -3.79
C GLY A 217 24.26 9.57 -3.23
N ARG A 218 23.45 8.63 -3.74
CA ARG A 218 22.13 8.34 -3.16
C ARG A 218 22.26 7.60 -1.83
N ASP A 219 21.46 7.99 -0.86
CA ASP A 219 21.33 7.27 0.40
C ASP A 219 20.38 6.05 0.27
N TYR A 220 20.28 5.27 1.33
CA TYR A 220 19.45 4.06 1.35
C TYR A 220 17.96 4.36 1.08
N LEU A 221 17.45 5.53 1.47
CA LEU A 221 16.06 5.94 1.21
C LEU A 221 15.85 6.24 -0.27
N GLY A 222 16.78 6.98 -0.89
CA GLY A 222 16.79 7.25 -2.33
C GLY A 222 16.90 5.97 -3.16
N ILE A 223 17.72 5.01 -2.74
CA ILE A 223 17.83 3.68 -3.37
C ILE A 223 16.48 2.93 -3.29
N LEU A 224 15.85 2.86 -2.11
CA LEU A 224 14.57 2.17 -1.95
C LEU A 224 13.45 2.84 -2.78
N ARG A 225 13.36 4.17 -2.74
CA ARG A 225 12.35 4.93 -3.52
C ARG A 225 12.55 4.79 -5.04
N PHE A 226 13.80 4.70 -5.52
CA PHE A 226 14.12 4.46 -6.92
C PHE A 226 13.57 3.12 -7.45
N TYR A 227 13.50 2.07 -6.63
CA TYR A 227 13.00 0.75 -7.05
C TYR A 227 11.52 0.50 -6.69
N TYR A 228 11.04 1.02 -5.55
CA TYR A 228 9.71 0.72 -5.02
C TYR A 228 8.70 1.88 -5.10
N GLY A 229 9.10 3.04 -5.67
CA GLY A 229 8.30 4.26 -5.82
C GLY A 229 8.57 5.31 -4.73
N SER A 230 8.34 6.59 -5.03
CA SER A 230 8.61 7.72 -4.14
C SER A 230 7.73 7.73 -2.87
N ASP A 231 6.52 7.18 -2.98
CA ASP A 231 5.51 6.98 -1.93
C ASP A 231 5.68 5.65 -1.17
N ILE A 232 6.79 4.91 -1.33
CA ILE A 232 7.09 3.78 -0.44
C ILE A 232 7.44 4.31 0.96
N ALA A 233 6.73 3.80 1.98
CA ALA A 233 7.01 4.13 3.36
C ALA A 233 8.06 3.16 3.93
N ILE A 234 8.96 3.70 4.76
CA ILE A 234 9.90 2.92 5.55
C ILE A 234 9.36 2.93 6.98
N THR A 235 8.73 1.84 7.40
CA THR A 235 8.04 1.74 8.68
C THR A 235 8.92 1.05 9.71
N ASN A 236 8.97 1.60 10.92
CA ASN A 236 9.52 0.89 12.08
C ASN A 236 8.50 -0.13 12.58
N ALA A 237 8.89 -1.41 12.66
CA ALA A 237 8.06 -2.41 13.35
C ALA A 237 8.01 -2.11 14.85
N PRO A 238 6.83 -2.18 15.51
CA PRO A 238 6.72 -1.99 16.96
C PRO A 238 7.57 -2.99 17.75
N GLY A 239 7.71 -2.75 19.07
CA GLY A 239 8.53 -3.59 19.94
C GLY A 239 10.01 -3.17 19.98
N ASN A 240 10.84 -4.00 20.60
CA ASN A 240 12.27 -3.75 20.77
C ASN A 240 13.04 -5.06 20.71
N CYS A 241 13.85 -5.24 19.65
CA CYS A 241 14.64 -6.45 19.44
C CYS A 241 16.01 -6.44 20.14
N GLY A 242 16.18 -5.68 21.23
CA GLY A 242 17.42 -5.61 22.00
C GLY A 242 18.55 -4.81 21.34
N VAL A 243 18.44 -4.54 20.04
CA VAL A 243 19.17 -3.49 19.34
C VAL A 243 18.42 -2.17 19.51
N GLY A 244 19.14 -1.09 19.84
CA GLY A 244 18.51 0.22 19.99
C GLY A 244 17.82 0.64 18.70
N THR A 245 16.56 1.06 18.79
CA THR A 245 15.77 1.53 17.64
C THR A 245 16.52 2.62 16.90
N PRO A 246 16.68 2.54 15.57
CA PRO A 246 17.22 3.64 14.79
C PRO A 246 16.35 4.89 14.97
N PRO A 247 16.87 6.10 14.66
CA PRO A 247 15.98 7.24 14.46
C PRO A 247 14.90 6.84 13.45
N GLU A 248 13.68 7.32 13.69
CA GLU A 248 12.59 7.16 12.72
C GLU A 248 13.09 7.64 11.35
N PRO A 249 13.03 6.81 10.30
CA PRO A 249 13.47 7.25 8.99
C PRO A 249 12.62 8.46 8.62
N PRO A 250 13.22 9.56 8.12
CA PRO A 250 12.45 10.72 7.73
C PRO A 250 11.35 10.27 6.77
N PRO A 251 10.12 10.80 6.90
CA PRO A 251 8.98 10.38 6.09
C PRO A 251 9.33 10.41 4.59
N PRO A 252 8.58 9.68 3.74
CA PRO A 252 8.53 9.96 2.30
C PRO A 252 8.52 11.47 2.12
N ALA A 253 9.52 12.03 1.43
CA ALA A 253 9.76 13.47 1.43
C ALA A 253 8.48 14.15 0.96
N ALA A 254 7.77 14.77 1.91
CA ALA A 254 6.53 15.42 1.62
C ALA A 254 6.87 16.66 0.81
N ALA A 255 6.41 16.64 -0.44
CA ALA A 255 6.67 17.59 -1.50
C ALA A 255 8.11 17.66 -2.03
N ALA A 256 8.18 17.54 -3.34
CA ALA A 256 8.92 18.45 -4.20
C ALA A 256 7.90 18.91 -5.27
N CYS A 257 7.83 20.20 -5.57
CA CYS A 257 7.25 20.65 -6.84
C CYS A 257 8.35 20.66 -7.89
N GLY A 258 8.00 20.61 -9.18
CA GLY A 258 8.80 21.03 -10.35
C GLY A 258 10.25 20.54 -10.61
N ASP A 259 10.97 20.01 -9.62
CA ASP A 259 12.33 19.47 -9.54
C ASP A 259 13.47 20.07 -10.38
N GLY A 260 13.25 21.30 -10.85
CA GLY A 260 14.13 22.44 -10.55
C GLY A 260 13.83 23.02 -9.15
N SER A 261 13.83 22.15 -8.14
CA SER A 261 13.03 22.19 -6.90
C SER A 261 13.34 23.29 -5.88
N CYS A 262 12.48 23.37 -4.86
CA CYS A 262 12.49 24.46 -3.91
C CYS A 262 12.17 24.07 -2.45
N ASP A 263 13.12 23.32 -1.89
CA ASP A 263 13.04 22.57 -0.63
C ASP A 263 12.86 23.43 0.63
N SER A 264 11.62 23.75 1.00
CA SER A 264 11.29 24.46 2.27
C SER A 264 11.26 23.53 3.50
N GLY A 265 12.12 22.51 3.54
CA GLY A 265 12.53 21.75 4.74
C GLY A 265 11.48 20.83 5.39
N SER A 266 10.20 20.89 5.01
CA SER A 266 9.14 20.00 5.52
C SER A 266 7.94 19.84 4.56
N GLY A 267 8.02 20.42 3.36
CA GLY A 267 6.92 20.53 2.41
C GLY A 267 6.93 21.86 1.67
N GLU A 268 7.11 21.82 0.35
CA GLU A 268 6.95 22.96 -0.55
C GLU A 268 5.59 22.98 -1.26
N ASP A 269 5.02 24.18 -1.42
CA ASP A 269 3.78 24.44 -2.13
C ASP A 269 3.86 25.78 -2.90
N CYS A 270 2.78 26.21 -3.56
CA CYS A 270 2.80 27.48 -4.30
C CYS A 270 3.03 28.73 -3.42
N ASN A 271 2.90 28.63 -2.08
CA ASN A 271 3.11 29.72 -1.15
C ASN A 271 4.57 29.77 -0.70
N THR A 272 5.17 28.61 -0.39
CA THR A 272 6.57 28.53 0.03
C THR A 272 7.54 28.50 -1.15
N CYS A 273 7.15 27.98 -2.31
CA CYS A 273 7.88 28.19 -3.55
C CYS A 273 7.07 28.22 -4.88
N PRO A 274 6.55 29.41 -5.25
CA PRO A 274 5.87 29.60 -6.53
C PRO A 274 6.76 29.56 -7.77
N GLY A 275 8.09 29.60 -7.63
CA GLY A 275 9.02 29.49 -8.77
C GLY A 275 9.02 28.11 -9.43
N ASP A 276 8.48 27.13 -8.72
CA ASP A 276 8.67 25.71 -8.92
C ASP A 276 7.34 24.94 -8.80
N CYS A 277 6.51 25.31 -7.80
CA CYS A 277 5.09 24.94 -7.72
C CYS A 277 4.15 25.75 -8.63
N GLY A 278 4.66 26.80 -9.28
CA GLY A 278 3.84 27.80 -9.97
C GLY A 278 3.18 28.80 -9.01
N ALA A 279 2.76 29.95 -9.54
CA ALA A 279 2.15 31.00 -8.72
C ALA A 279 0.81 30.54 -8.12
N CYS A 280 0.60 30.77 -6.82
CA CYS A 280 -0.69 30.53 -6.20
C CYS A 280 -1.81 31.32 -6.91
N PRO A 281 -3.03 30.78 -6.98
CA PRO A 281 -4.18 31.58 -7.36
C PRO A 281 -4.27 32.78 -6.42
N ALA A 282 -4.48 33.97 -6.98
CA ALA A 282 -4.54 35.19 -6.20
C ALA A 282 -5.60 35.04 -5.09
N PRO A 283 -5.27 35.30 -3.81
CA PRO A 283 -6.25 35.20 -2.75
C PRO A 283 -7.40 36.18 -3.04
N PRO A 284 -8.67 35.78 -2.85
CA PRO A 284 -9.78 36.71 -2.96
C PRO A 284 -9.51 37.88 -2.00
N SER A 285 -9.60 39.10 -2.52
CA SER A 285 -9.14 40.33 -1.87
C SER A 285 -9.63 40.42 -0.42
N GLN A 286 -8.72 40.33 0.55
CA GLN A 286 -9.07 40.49 1.97
C GLN A 286 -9.57 41.91 2.27
N PRO A 287 -10.68 42.05 2.98
CA PRO A 287 -10.93 43.20 3.85
C PRO A 287 -10.14 43.05 5.17
N GLN A 288 -9.59 44.16 5.66
CA GLN A 288 -8.85 44.26 6.92
C GLN A 288 -9.77 44.24 8.18
N PRO A 289 -9.26 44.17 9.43
CA PRO A 289 -9.90 43.39 10.49
C PRO A 289 -10.87 44.20 11.34
N GLY A 290 -12.02 43.59 11.64
CA GLY A 290 -12.99 44.12 12.59
C GLY A 290 -14.08 43.10 12.91
N ALA A 291 -13.90 42.33 13.98
CA ALA A 291 -14.91 41.45 14.59
C ALA A 291 -15.67 40.52 13.61
N SER A 292 -14.94 39.80 12.75
CA SER A 292 -15.52 38.74 11.91
C SER A 292 -15.77 37.48 12.73
N SER A 293 -16.99 37.34 13.23
CA SER A 293 -17.59 36.05 13.53
C SER A 293 -17.56 35.16 12.29
N GLU A 294 -17.35 33.84 12.41
CA GLU A 294 -17.31 32.93 11.25
C GLU A 294 -18.61 32.96 10.43
N CYS A 295 -19.75 33.24 11.09
CA CYS A 295 -21.04 33.40 10.44
C CYS A 295 -21.35 34.78 9.85
N ALA A 296 -20.42 35.75 9.90
CA ALA A 296 -20.62 37.06 9.30
C ALA A 296 -20.76 36.96 7.77
N GLY A 297 -21.98 37.14 7.26
CA GLY A 297 -22.31 37.00 5.84
C GLY A 297 -22.63 35.58 5.37
N HIS A 298 -22.56 34.58 6.25
CA HIS A 298 -22.84 33.16 5.96
C HIS A 298 -24.16 32.66 6.58
N CYS A 299 -25.02 33.56 7.06
CA CYS A 299 -26.29 33.21 7.71
C CYS A 299 -27.19 32.33 6.83
N GLY A 300 -27.60 31.17 7.37
CA GLY A 300 -28.36 30.15 6.63
C GLY A 300 -27.52 29.28 5.69
N GLN A 301 -26.19 29.34 5.79
CA GLN A 301 -25.24 28.58 4.97
C GLN A 301 -24.09 28.03 5.83
N GLN A 302 -23.26 27.18 5.23
CA GLN A 302 -22.03 26.70 5.86
C GLN A 302 -20.95 27.80 5.81
N ALA A 303 -20.28 28.05 6.93
CA ALA A 303 -19.11 28.92 7.00
C ALA A 303 -17.88 28.24 6.39
N PRO A 304 -16.81 29.00 6.05
CA PRO A 304 -15.58 28.44 5.47
C PRO A 304 -14.87 27.39 6.35
N SER A 305 -15.11 27.40 7.67
CA SER A 305 -14.59 26.42 8.64
C SER A 305 -15.39 25.09 8.66
N GLY A 306 -16.47 24.99 7.89
CA GLY A 306 -17.31 23.79 7.78
C GLY A 306 -18.46 23.70 8.79
N CYS A 307 -18.59 24.67 9.70
CA CYS A 307 -19.75 24.77 10.60
C CYS A 307 -20.96 25.42 9.91
N TRP A 308 -22.17 25.15 10.40
CA TRP A 308 -23.40 25.77 9.91
C TRP A 308 -23.80 27.01 10.72
N CYS A 309 -24.22 28.04 9.98
CA CYS A 309 -24.59 29.36 10.49
C CYS A 309 -26.11 29.55 10.51
N ASP A 310 -26.81 28.58 11.06
CA ASP A 310 -28.26 28.58 11.21
C ASP A 310 -28.71 28.00 12.56
N ALA A 311 -30.01 28.15 12.86
CA ALA A 311 -30.61 27.76 14.13
C ALA A 311 -30.60 26.24 14.41
N SER A 312 -30.36 25.42 13.40
CA SER A 312 -30.35 23.96 13.45
C SER A 312 -28.96 23.40 13.76
N CYS A 313 -27.90 24.22 13.78
CA CYS A 313 -26.54 23.70 13.95
C CYS A 313 -26.34 22.89 15.24
N ALA A 314 -27.10 23.23 16.29
CA ALA A 314 -27.05 22.53 17.58
C ALA A 314 -27.73 21.14 17.52
N GLN A 315 -28.63 20.92 16.56
CA GLN A 315 -29.26 19.63 16.28
C GLN A 315 -28.32 18.71 15.46
N PHE A 316 -27.56 19.28 14.54
CA PHE A 316 -26.61 18.53 13.70
C PHE A 316 -25.20 18.41 14.32
N GLY A 317 -24.92 19.16 15.38
CA GLY A 317 -23.65 19.11 16.10
C GLY A 317 -22.52 19.87 15.40
N ASP A 318 -22.87 20.78 14.48
CA ASP A 318 -21.97 21.45 13.54
C ASP A 318 -21.95 22.98 13.73
N CYS A 319 -22.29 23.48 14.91
CA CYS A 319 -22.15 24.91 15.23
C CYS A 319 -20.68 25.38 15.21
N CYS A 320 -20.48 26.65 14.87
CA CYS A 320 -19.16 27.29 14.84
C CYS A 320 -18.59 27.43 16.25
N GLY A 321 -17.32 27.05 16.40
CA GLY A 321 -16.63 27.00 17.70
C GLY A 321 -16.42 28.37 18.37
N ASP A 322 -16.59 29.46 17.63
CA ASP A 322 -16.58 30.84 18.13
C ASP A 322 -17.93 31.29 18.75
N GLY A 323 -18.97 30.44 18.69
CA GLY A 323 -20.32 30.76 19.17
C GLY A 323 -21.11 31.70 18.24
N SER A 324 -20.66 31.88 16.99
CA SER A 324 -21.29 32.82 16.06
C SER A 324 -22.53 32.33 15.33
N SER A 325 -22.78 31.01 15.26
CA SER A 325 -23.90 30.40 14.50
C SER A 325 -25.26 31.04 14.76
N CYS A 326 -25.50 31.54 15.97
CA CYS A 326 -26.71 32.30 16.31
C CYS A 326 -26.45 33.80 16.52
N SER A 327 -25.25 34.17 16.99
CA SER A 327 -24.93 35.52 17.48
C SER A 327 -24.72 36.55 16.36
N ALA A 328 -24.20 36.13 15.21
CA ALA A 328 -23.90 37.03 14.09
C ALA A 328 -25.12 37.35 13.21
N CYS A 329 -26.10 36.45 13.19
CA CYS A 329 -27.17 36.44 12.20
C CYS A 329 -28.48 37.09 12.69
N GLY A 330 -28.52 37.58 13.93
CA GLY A 330 -29.59 38.44 14.46
C GLY A 330 -30.97 37.79 14.64
N ASN A 331 -31.20 36.58 14.16
CA ASN A 331 -32.47 35.88 14.30
C ASN A 331 -32.28 34.35 14.34
N CYS A 332 -32.12 33.81 15.54
CA CYS A 332 -32.36 32.40 15.85
C CYS A 332 -33.41 32.37 16.96
N GLY A 333 -34.61 31.89 16.63
CA GLY A 333 -35.78 32.04 17.47
C GLY A 333 -35.76 31.11 18.69
N GLY A 334 -35.61 31.69 19.88
CA GLY A 334 -36.20 31.13 21.11
C GLY A 334 -35.41 30.06 21.85
N SER A 335 -34.98 30.40 23.06
CA SER A 335 -34.55 29.48 24.10
C SER A 335 -35.67 28.49 24.53
N GLY A 336 -35.37 27.19 24.61
CA GLY A 336 -36.27 26.20 25.20
C GLY A 336 -35.74 24.75 25.14
N SER A 337 -36.00 23.97 26.19
CA SER A 337 -35.59 22.55 26.31
C SER A 337 -36.54 21.57 25.55
N PRO A 338 -36.10 20.35 25.18
CA PRO A 338 -36.87 19.36 24.38
C PRO A 338 -37.61 18.29 25.24
N PRO A 339 -38.40 17.33 24.68
CA PRO A 339 -39.23 17.22 23.44
C PRO A 339 -40.70 16.72 23.75
N PRO A 340 -41.61 16.28 22.81
CA PRO A 340 -41.54 15.00 22.03
C PRO A 340 -42.19 14.90 20.59
N ALA A 341 -41.49 14.25 19.63
CA ALA A 341 -41.87 13.54 18.35
C ALA A 341 -43.02 14.07 17.38
N ALA A 342 -43.70 13.26 16.49
CA ALA A 342 -44.60 13.69 15.35
C ALA A 342 -46.10 13.12 15.25
N GLN A 343 -47.22 13.90 15.29
CA GLN A 343 -48.69 13.55 15.40
C GLN A 343 -49.46 13.70 14.05
N CYS A 344 -49.45 12.74 13.12
CA CYS A 344 -50.18 12.85 11.86
C CYS A 344 -51.69 12.99 12.05
N GLY A 345 -52.18 14.22 11.97
CA GLY A 345 -53.57 14.54 12.24
C GLY A 345 -53.82 16.04 12.31
N ASP A 346 -52.76 16.85 12.46
CA ASP A 346 -52.87 18.29 12.67
C ASP A 346 -53.19 19.09 11.38
N GLY A 347 -53.34 18.39 10.25
CA GLY A 347 -53.03 18.92 8.90
C GLY A 347 -51.57 18.66 8.49
N THR A 348 -50.79 18.09 9.43
CA THR A 348 -49.35 17.75 9.46
C THR A 348 -49.07 16.86 10.71
N CYS A 349 -47.80 16.70 11.17
CA CYS A 349 -47.43 15.85 12.32
C CYS A 349 -46.54 16.43 13.48
N ASN A 350 -47.04 16.64 14.73
CA ASN A 350 -46.26 16.84 16.02
C ASN A 350 -46.69 15.96 17.29
N GLY A 351 -45.98 14.86 17.68
CA GLY A 351 -46.52 13.58 18.29
C GLY A 351 -45.66 12.26 18.39
N SER A 352 -46.01 11.10 17.75
CA SER A 352 -45.11 9.97 17.34
C SER A 352 -45.70 8.87 16.36
N GLU A 353 -46.38 9.23 15.28
CA GLU A 353 -47.28 8.36 14.48
C GLU A 353 -46.97 8.28 12.96
N THR A 354 -47.67 7.39 12.24
CA THR A 354 -47.38 6.92 10.87
C THR A 354 -48.65 6.71 10.04
N CYS A 355 -48.54 6.37 8.73
CA CYS A 355 -49.71 6.01 7.90
C CYS A 355 -50.47 4.77 8.39
N GLY A 356 -49.86 3.93 9.23
CA GLY A 356 -50.55 2.80 9.85
C GLY A 356 -51.42 3.23 11.02
N ASP A 357 -51.02 4.29 11.73
CA ASP A 357 -51.62 4.73 12.98
C ASP A 357 -52.58 5.91 12.81
N CYS A 358 -52.30 6.83 11.86
CA CYS A 358 -53.27 7.83 11.42
C CYS A 358 -53.23 8.09 9.90
N PRO A 359 -53.95 7.27 9.11
CA PRO A 359 -54.09 7.45 7.66
C PRO A 359 -54.99 8.63 7.24
N GLY A 360 -55.62 9.33 8.18
CA GLY A 360 -56.47 10.49 7.89
C GLY A 360 -55.68 11.74 7.48
N ASP A 361 -54.40 11.78 7.86
CA ASP A 361 -53.48 12.92 7.65
C ASP A 361 -52.15 12.47 7.03
N CYS A 362 -51.61 11.34 7.48
CA CYS A 362 -50.47 10.68 6.83
C CYS A 362 -50.85 9.98 5.50
N GLY A 363 -52.15 9.98 5.15
CA GLY A 363 -52.70 9.27 4.00
C GLY A 363 -52.82 7.76 4.21
N SER A 364 -53.63 7.10 3.37
CA SER A 364 -53.77 5.63 3.42
C SER A 364 -52.46 4.95 3.02
N CYS A 365 -51.91 4.07 3.88
CA CYS A 365 -50.70 3.32 3.52
C CYS A 365 -50.89 2.59 2.18
N PRO A 366 -49.93 2.68 1.24
CA PRO A 366 -50.01 2.00 -0.04
C PRO A 366 -50.07 0.48 0.18
N SER A 367 -51.19 -0.11 -0.25
CA SER A 367 -51.41 -1.55 -0.17
C SER A 367 -50.49 -2.28 -1.17
N GLY A 368 -49.33 -2.73 -0.68
CA GLY A 368 -48.46 -3.75 -1.29
C GLY A 368 -48.26 -3.69 -2.82
N GLY A 369 -47.27 -2.93 -3.29
CA GLY A 369 -46.82 -2.98 -4.70
C GLY A 369 -45.41 -2.39 -4.82
N GLY A 370 -44.44 -3.19 -5.28
CA GLY A 370 -43.03 -2.84 -5.18
C GLY A 370 -42.51 -1.82 -6.19
N SER A 371 -41.49 -1.08 -5.78
CA SER A 371 -40.47 -0.44 -6.63
C SER A 371 -39.16 -0.35 -5.84
N GLY A 372 -38.01 -0.32 -6.55
CA GLY A 372 -36.69 -0.56 -5.95
C GLY A 372 -36.29 0.45 -4.88
N GLY A 373 -35.55 -0.02 -3.86
CA GLY A 373 -35.23 0.78 -2.67
C GLY A 373 -34.23 1.90 -2.93
N SER A 374 -34.64 3.14 -2.60
CA SER A 374 -33.77 4.31 -2.50
C SER A 374 -33.13 4.41 -1.11
N CYS A 375 -31.81 4.53 -1.05
CA CYS A 375 -31.06 4.81 0.19
C CYS A 375 -31.38 6.22 0.69
N SER A 376 -32.03 6.36 1.85
CA SER A 376 -32.58 7.65 2.34
C SER A 376 -31.55 8.65 2.89
N VAL A 377 -30.25 8.34 2.82
CA VAL A 377 -29.17 9.22 3.25
C VAL A 377 -28.72 10.09 2.07
N ALA A 378 -28.91 11.42 2.20
CA ALA A 378 -28.39 12.38 1.23
C ALA A 378 -26.85 12.26 1.12
N SER A 379 -26.31 12.41 -0.08
CA SER A 379 -24.93 12.08 -0.53
C SER A 379 -24.62 10.60 -0.85
N HIS A 380 -25.43 9.63 -0.40
CA HIS A 380 -25.22 8.20 -0.69
C HIS A 380 -26.04 7.66 -1.88
N GLN A 381 -26.42 8.55 -2.82
CA GLN A 381 -27.07 8.22 -4.10
C GLN A 381 -26.33 8.91 -5.25
N GLY A 382 -26.16 8.22 -6.39
CA GLY A 382 -25.58 8.81 -7.60
C GLY A 382 -25.13 7.77 -8.62
N ASN A 383 -24.34 8.22 -9.60
CA ASN A 383 -23.53 7.33 -10.44
C ASN A 383 -22.17 7.13 -9.76
N GLY A 384 -21.57 5.96 -9.92
CA GLY A 384 -20.21 5.69 -9.48
C GLY A 384 -19.67 4.39 -10.05
N GLU A 385 -18.42 4.40 -10.48
CA GLU A 385 -17.72 3.24 -11.04
C GLU A 385 -16.87 2.50 -9.99
N ASN A 386 -16.45 1.28 -10.30
CA ASN A 386 -15.53 0.52 -9.45
C ASN A 386 -14.11 1.08 -9.57
N GLY A 387 -13.46 1.40 -8.44
CA GLY A 387 -12.09 1.93 -8.42
C GLY A 387 -12.00 3.46 -8.30
N GLU A 388 -13.12 4.17 -8.19
CA GLU A 388 -13.13 5.60 -7.84
C GLU A 388 -12.52 5.84 -6.46
N SER A 389 -11.88 7.01 -6.25
CA SER A 389 -11.35 7.37 -4.94
C SER A 389 -12.47 7.72 -3.93
N CYS A 390 -12.20 7.52 -2.65
CA CYS A 390 -13.08 7.89 -1.54
C CYS A 390 -12.27 8.51 -0.40
N THR A 391 -12.86 9.49 0.30
CA THR A 391 -12.24 10.18 1.45
C THR A 391 -12.94 9.89 2.77
N ASP A 392 -13.99 9.07 2.75
CA ASP A 392 -14.70 8.63 3.95
C ASP A 392 -13.78 7.83 4.89
N PRO A 393 -14.09 7.77 6.20
CA PRO A 393 -13.50 6.78 7.09
C PRO A 393 -13.72 5.38 6.49
N ALA A 394 -12.67 4.55 6.56
CA ALA A 394 -12.72 3.21 6.01
C ALA A 394 -13.97 2.46 6.51
N GLU A 395 -14.65 1.79 5.58
CA GLU A 395 -15.88 1.01 5.76
C GLU A 395 -17.24 1.74 5.66
N SER A 396 -17.31 2.94 5.06
CA SER A 396 -18.60 3.51 4.61
C SER A 396 -19.19 2.76 3.40
N TRP A 397 -20.53 2.71 3.30
CA TRP A 397 -21.26 2.05 2.20
C TRP A 397 -22.15 3.03 1.43
N ARG A 398 -22.15 2.92 0.10
CA ARG A 398 -23.07 3.66 -0.80
C ARG A 398 -23.78 2.74 -1.78
N CYS A 399 -24.96 3.16 -2.26
CA CYS A 399 -25.62 2.56 -3.41
C CYS A 399 -25.50 3.50 -4.61
N VAL A 400 -24.93 3.00 -5.71
CA VAL A 400 -24.76 3.79 -6.94
C VAL A 400 -25.24 3.02 -8.15
N PHE A 401 -25.68 3.75 -9.17
CA PHE A 401 -25.78 3.22 -10.52
C PHE A 401 -24.37 3.08 -11.09
N LEU A 402 -24.10 1.93 -11.73
CA LEU A 402 -22.84 1.58 -12.37
C LEU A 402 -23.05 1.65 -13.89
N PRO A 403 -22.75 2.78 -14.57
CA PRO A 403 -22.96 2.95 -16.00
C PRO A 403 -22.34 1.83 -16.85
N SER A 404 -21.13 1.39 -16.49
CA SER A 404 -20.42 0.27 -17.13
C SER A 404 -21.21 -1.05 -17.17
N TRP A 405 -22.12 -1.27 -16.21
CA TRP A 405 -22.90 -2.51 -16.05
C TRP A 405 -24.42 -2.29 -16.17
N GLY A 406 -24.88 -1.06 -16.41
CA GLY A 406 -26.30 -0.73 -16.62
C GLY A 406 -27.22 -1.09 -15.44
N THR A 407 -26.67 -1.20 -14.22
CA THR A 407 -27.37 -1.69 -13.03
C THR A 407 -27.00 -0.90 -11.78
N TRP A 408 -27.80 -1.04 -10.73
CA TRP A 408 -27.48 -0.53 -9.39
C TRP A 408 -26.67 -1.55 -8.61
N GLY A 409 -25.68 -1.07 -7.85
CA GLY A 409 -24.86 -1.89 -6.98
C GLY A 409 -24.45 -1.19 -5.68
N SER A 410 -24.13 -2.00 -4.69
CA SER A 410 -23.58 -1.53 -3.41
C SER A 410 -22.05 -1.47 -3.49
N GLN A 411 -21.48 -0.34 -3.11
CA GLN A 411 -20.04 -0.13 -3.00
C GLN A 411 -19.62 0.16 -1.56
N VAL A 412 -18.39 -0.23 -1.21
CA VAL A 412 -17.76 0.06 0.08
C VAL A 412 -16.47 0.85 -0.11
N CYS A 413 -16.29 1.92 0.67
CA CYS A 413 -15.05 2.69 0.72
C CYS A 413 -14.03 1.93 1.57
N ARG A 414 -12.95 1.46 0.96
CA ARG A 414 -11.84 0.80 1.67
C ARG A 414 -10.51 1.26 1.10
N TYR A 415 -9.62 1.70 1.99
CA TYR A 415 -8.27 2.18 1.66
C TYR A 415 -8.25 3.30 0.61
N GLY A 416 -9.21 4.23 0.71
CA GLY A 416 -9.32 5.37 -0.21
C GLY A 416 -9.93 5.04 -1.58
N VAL A 417 -10.52 3.86 -1.76
CA VAL A 417 -11.13 3.41 -3.03
C VAL A 417 -12.53 2.80 -2.81
N TRP A 418 -13.48 3.13 -3.70
CA TRP A 418 -14.79 2.49 -3.81
C TRP A 418 -14.70 1.14 -4.50
N ASN A 419 -15.06 0.08 -3.77
CA ASN A 419 -15.06 -1.30 -4.27
C ASN A 419 -16.51 -1.78 -4.44
N THR A 420 -16.86 -2.29 -5.62
CA THR A 420 -18.21 -2.82 -5.87
C THR A 420 -18.36 -4.23 -5.33
N TYR A 421 -19.37 -4.43 -4.49
CA TYR A 421 -19.55 -5.66 -3.72
C TYR A 421 -20.67 -6.55 -4.28
N HIS A 422 -21.82 -5.95 -4.65
CA HIS A 422 -22.96 -6.66 -5.23
C HIS A 422 -23.67 -5.84 -6.31
N LEU A 423 -24.18 -6.51 -7.34
CA LEU A 423 -24.88 -5.93 -8.49
C LEU A 423 -26.40 -6.07 -8.41
N ASN A 424 -26.94 -6.07 -7.18
CA ASN A 424 -28.35 -6.29 -6.93
C ASN A 424 -28.96 -5.11 -6.14
N PRO A 425 -29.91 -4.35 -6.71
CA PRO A 425 -30.58 -3.25 -5.99
C PRO A 425 -31.33 -3.70 -4.73
N LYS A 426 -31.65 -5.00 -4.58
CA LYS A 426 -32.24 -5.50 -3.32
C LYS A 426 -31.30 -5.33 -2.12
N SER A 427 -29.99 -5.36 -2.32
CA SER A 427 -29.00 -5.16 -1.25
C SER A 427 -28.80 -3.67 -0.89
N CYS A 428 -29.17 -2.73 -1.77
CA CYS A 428 -28.98 -1.30 -1.52
C CYS A 428 -29.79 -0.77 -0.32
N SER A 429 -30.96 -1.34 -0.06
CA SER A 429 -31.77 -0.97 1.13
C SER A 429 -31.14 -1.39 2.47
N ALA A 430 -30.16 -2.30 2.44
CA ALA A 430 -29.42 -2.73 3.63
C ALA A 430 -28.07 -2.02 3.80
N CYS A 431 -27.53 -1.39 2.75
CA CYS A 431 -26.13 -0.92 2.68
C CYS A 431 -26.01 0.58 2.39
N CYS A 432 -26.50 1.38 3.34
CA CYS A 432 -26.65 2.82 3.26
C CYS A 432 -26.15 3.46 4.56
N GLY A 433 -24.97 4.08 4.55
CA GLY A 433 -24.38 4.79 5.71
C GLY A 433 -23.08 4.18 6.24
N SER A 434 -22.85 4.34 7.55
CA SER A 434 -21.72 3.74 8.27
C SER A 434 -21.88 2.21 8.37
N TYR A 435 -20.79 1.49 8.67
CA TYR A 435 -20.73 0.03 8.64
C TYR A 435 -21.88 -0.63 9.44
N VAL A 436 -22.79 -1.28 8.73
CA VAL A 436 -23.83 -2.14 9.29
C VAL A 436 -23.53 -3.60 8.95
N SER A 437 -23.57 -4.46 9.95
CA SER A 437 -23.27 -5.90 9.83
C SER A 437 -24.24 -6.68 8.93
N GLY A 438 -25.32 -6.06 8.45
CA GLY A 438 -26.22 -6.61 7.44
C GLY A 438 -25.64 -6.66 6.01
N CYS A 439 -24.50 -6.01 5.75
CA CYS A 439 -23.90 -5.93 4.41
C CYS A 439 -22.82 -6.96 4.12
N SER A 440 -22.28 -7.63 5.15
CA SER A 440 -21.49 -8.84 4.95
C SER A 440 -22.43 -9.99 4.61
N ALA A 441 -22.47 -10.39 3.33
CA ALA A 441 -23.33 -11.48 2.89
C ALA A 441 -22.91 -12.83 3.48
N LYS A 442 -23.89 -13.73 3.58
CA LYS A 442 -23.67 -15.18 3.61
C LYS A 442 -23.38 -15.70 2.20
#